data_AF-A0AA43QXF1-F1
#
_entry.id   AF-A0AA43QXF1-F1
#
_cell.length_a   1.000
_cell.length_b   1.000
_cell.length_c   1.000
_cell.angle_alpha   90.00
_cell.angle_beta   90.00
_cell.angle_gamma   90.00
#
_symmetry.space_group_name_H-M   'P 1'
#
loop_
_entity.id
_entity.type
_entity.pdbx_description
1 polymer ?
#
loop_
_entity_poly.entity_id
_entity_poly.type
_entity_poly.pdbx_seq_one_letter_code
_entity_poly.pdbx_strand_id
1 'polypeptide(L)'
;MKKKNQKIEFDWEDSIDKDVSPEDQLKHKKHAQNVVKAKKVRKILFWTFSAAALSSIVIATAAINLSKPSKALIYWYNHVKKYSFNSNNLNNKDIRITVKKGVKIEGTPEDVMSKIISNTSEDNFKLLFKDYALAENLRPEKNWNIEYENFVIDSISKNTLFIDLVFKQKGNTPIDFVIKNFPIVTSENTKKYNDEAIKEKKNQFTNEFIESIKKQILYKLLLPINIKDNFSDEKINKYKNAFKSYIEKINEKISNNIDNFPSLLDISWSFSEPFKVNDNLEEMKIISNFVTETNNFYSPIIFTSPITLKGFDQEDWKNSSKLVFKGRIITLSTNTEKINKVKTQYGIYIEPKYENQEIQFEIPLLFDKNK
;
A
#
# COMPACT_ATOMS: atom_id res chain seq x y z
N MET A 1 -22.86 -23.91 42.46
CA MET A 1 -22.72 -22.59 43.13
C MET A 1 -21.99 -21.63 42.20
N LYS A 2 -22.62 -20.50 41.85
CA LYS A 2 -22.06 -19.46 40.96
C LYS A 2 -20.98 -18.66 41.70
N LYS A 3 -19.77 -18.55 41.16
CA LYS A 3 -18.71 -17.67 41.69
C LYS A 3 -19.06 -16.21 41.38
N LYS A 4 -19.26 -15.42 42.44
CA LYS A 4 -19.46 -13.95 42.42
C LYS A 4 -18.19 -13.26 41.92
N ASN A 5 -18.34 -12.32 40.98
CA ASN A 5 -17.34 -11.31 40.66
C ASN A 5 -17.18 -10.37 41.87
N GLN A 6 -16.05 -10.44 42.57
CA GLN A 6 -15.61 -9.34 43.43
C GLN A 6 -14.99 -8.27 42.54
N LYS A 7 -15.62 -7.08 42.50
CA LYS A 7 -14.96 -5.86 42.03
C LYS A 7 -13.85 -5.53 43.04
N ILE A 8 -12.62 -5.37 42.56
CA ILE A 8 -11.54 -4.78 43.33
C ILE A 8 -11.83 -3.27 43.38
N GLU A 9 -12.23 -2.78 44.55
CA GLU A 9 -12.30 -1.35 44.85
C GLU A 9 -10.88 -0.87 45.17
N PHE A 10 -10.39 0.12 44.42
CA PHE A 10 -9.11 0.77 44.70
C PHE A 10 -9.39 1.98 45.59
N ASP A 11 -8.87 1.95 46.81
CA ASP A 11 -9.06 3.00 47.83
C ASP A 11 -8.05 4.15 47.58
N TRP A 12 -8.53 5.39 47.43
CA TRP A 12 -7.81 6.46 46.73
C TRP A 12 -7.13 7.53 47.61
N GLU A 13 -7.15 7.45 48.95
CA GLU A 13 -6.71 8.61 49.77
C GLU A 13 -5.59 8.42 50.81
N ASP A 14 -5.06 7.22 51.06
CA ASP A 14 -4.17 7.03 52.22
C ASP A 14 -2.65 6.82 51.96
N SER A 15 -2.12 7.17 50.79
CA SER A 15 -0.69 6.89 50.46
C SER A 15 0.17 8.07 50.00
N ILE A 16 -0.24 9.32 50.25
CA ILE A 16 0.54 10.48 49.82
C ILE A 16 1.55 10.94 50.88
N ASP A 17 1.28 10.77 52.17
CA ASP A 17 2.10 11.35 53.25
C ASP A 17 3.28 10.48 53.71
N LYS A 18 3.39 9.23 53.26
CA LYS A 18 4.46 8.30 53.71
C LYS A 18 5.73 8.26 52.82
N ASP A 19 5.74 8.94 51.67
CA ASP A 19 6.86 8.88 50.70
C ASP A 19 7.67 10.18 50.58
N VAL A 20 7.56 11.11 51.54
CA VAL A 20 8.36 12.35 51.53
C VAL A 20 9.49 12.23 52.54
N SER A 21 10.73 12.14 52.05
CA SER A 21 11.94 12.21 52.89
C SER A 21 11.94 13.51 53.72
N PRO A 22 12.28 13.47 55.02
CA PRO A 22 12.35 14.67 55.88
C PRO A 22 13.27 15.77 55.34
N GLU A 23 14.33 15.40 54.59
CA GLU A 23 15.30 16.35 54.03
C GLU A 23 14.71 17.23 52.91
N ASP A 24 13.69 16.74 52.20
CA ASP A 24 13.02 17.49 51.11
C ASP A 24 11.95 18.48 51.62
N GLN A 25 11.58 18.44 52.91
CA GLN A 25 10.58 19.34 53.47
C GLN A 25 11.10 20.76 53.76
N LEU A 26 12.42 20.97 53.80
CA LEU A 26 13.01 22.20 54.35
C LEU A 26 13.37 23.30 53.35
N LYS A 27 13.30 23.08 52.02
CA LYS A 27 13.55 24.18 51.05
C LYS A 27 12.49 24.47 49.99
N HIS A 28 11.68 23.53 49.50
CA HIS A 28 10.63 23.86 48.51
C HIS A 28 9.42 22.90 48.57
N LYS A 29 8.69 22.90 49.71
CA LYS A 29 7.57 21.98 50.01
C LYS A 29 6.47 21.93 48.93
N LYS A 30 6.09 23.07 48.36
CA LYS A 30 5.06 23.14 47.29
C LYS A 30 5.54 22.60 45.94
N HIS A 31 6.83 22.76 45.63
CA HIS A 31 7.37 22.32 44.34
C HIS A 31 7.67 20.82 44.34
N ALA A 32 8.20 20.29 45.45
CA ALA A 32 8.41 18.86 45.66
C ALA A 32 7.09 18.07 45.68
N GLN A 33 6.05 18.58 46.37
CA GLN A 33 4.72 17.96 46.35
C GLN A 33 4.09 17.95 44.95
N ASN A 34 4.26 19.01 44.16
CA ASN A 34 3.79 19.05 42.76
C ASN A 34 4.58 18.12 41.84
N VAL A 35 5.89 17.94 42.06
CA VAL A 35 6.73 17.03 41.27
C VAL A 35 6.46 15.56 41.63
N VAL A 36 6.21 15.25 42.90
CA VAL A 36 5.82 13.89 43.35
C VAL A 36 4.39 13.56 42.91
N LYS A 37 3.44 14.51 43.00
CA LYS A 37 2.11 14.36 42.42
C LYS A 37 2.16 14.20 40.90
N ALA A 38 2.97 14.97 40.18
CA ALA A 38 3.15 14.83 38.74
C ALA A 38 3.83 13.51 38.35
N LYS A 39 4.79 13.00 39.14
CA LYS A 39 5.40 11.68 38.94
C LYS A 39 4.43 10.54 39.24
N LYS A 40 3.63 10.61 40.33
CA LYS A 40 2.59 9.61 40.63
C LYS A 40 1.46 9.67 39.59
N VAL A 41 1.04 10.85 39.13
CA VAL A 41 0.06 11.02 38.03
C VAL A 41 0.63 10.53 36.69
N ARG A 42 1.92 10.78 36.36
CA ARG A 42 2.55 10.20 35.17
C ARG A 42 2.73 8.69 35.28
N LYS A 43 3.03 8.15 36.46
CA LYS A 43 3.16 6.71 36.68
C LYS A 43 1.78 6.06 36.62
N ILE A 44 0.74 6.67 37.19
CA ILE A 44 -0.65 6.24 37.07
C ILE A 44 -1.09 6.33 35.62
N LEU A 45 -0.96 7.47 34.92
CA LEU A 45 -1.25 7.59 33.49
C LEU A 45 -0.44 6.59 32.67
N PHE A 46 0.83 6.32 32.98
CA PHE A 46 1.61 5.31 32.28
C PHE A 46 1.09 3.89 32.58
N TRP A 47 0.64 3.58 33.79
CA TRP A 47 0.07 2.27 34.15
C TRP A 47 -1.41 2.13 33.77
N THR A 48 -2.24 3.18 33.74
CA THR A 48 -3.58 3.17 33.16
C THR A 48 -3.51 3.21 31.65
N PHE A 49 -2.57 3.91 31.02
CA PHE A 49 -2.33 3.76 29.58
C PHE A 49 -1.72 2.40 29.26
N SER A 50 -0.87 1.79 30.09
CA SER A 50 -0.28 0.47 29.81
C SER A 50 -1.20 -0.70 30.17
N ALA A 51 -1.99 -0.61 31.25
CA ALA A 51 -2.94 -1.64 31.65
C ALA A 51 -4.30 -1.48 30.97
N ALA A 52 -4.75 -0.26 30.66
CA ALA A 52 -5.86 -0.07 29.72
C ALA A 52 -5.38 -0.40 28.31
N ALA A 53 -4.16 -0.08 27.86
CA ALA A 53 -3.66 -0.61 26.59
C ALA A 53 -3.58 -2.13 26.62
N LEU A 54 -3.07 -2.81 27.65
CA LEU A 54 -2.99 -4.27 27.61
C LEU A 54 -4.34 -4.98 27.79
N SER A 55 -5.27 -4.48 28.62
CA SER A 55 -6.61 -5.07 28.77
C SER A 55 -7.58 -4.66 27.65
N SER A 56 -7.48 -3.43 27.12
CA SER A 56 -8.17 -3.03 25.89
C SER A 56 -7.50 -3.61 24.65
N ILE A 57 -6.20 -3.92 24.64
CA ILE A 57 -5.59 -4.71 23.56
C ILE A 57 -6.02 -6.16 23.71
N VAL A 58 -6.15 -6.78 24.87
CA VAL A 58 -6.62 -8.17 24.92
C VAL A 58 -8.13 -8.26 24.60
N ILE A 59 -8.96 -7.35 25.12
CA ILE A 59 -10.42 -7.34 24.88
C ILE A 59 -10.76 -6.73 23.51
N ALA A 60 -10.12 -5.64 23.08
CA ALA A 60 -10.29 -5.11 21.74
C ALA A 60 -9.54 -5.93 20.70
N THR A 61 -8.41 -6.59 20.95
CA THR A 61 -7.84 -7.53 19.95
C THR A 61 -8.70 -8.79 19.85
N ALA A 62 -9.37 -9.24 20.92
CA ALA A 62 -10.40 -10.27 20.82
C ALA A 62 -11.65 -9.78 20.06
N ALA A 63 -12.16 -8.58 20.33
CA ALA A 63 -13.34 -8.01 19.66
C ALA A 63 -13.06 -7.51 18.22
N ILE A 64 -11.83 -7.07 17.94
CA ILE A 64 -11.32 -6.68 16.63
C ILE A 64 -10.96 -7.92 15.82
N ASN A 65 -10.45 -9.01 16.42
CA ASN A 65 -10.30 -10.28 15.70
C ASN A 65 -11.66 -10.96 15.43
N LEU A 66 -12.69 -10.71 16.24
CA LEU A 66 -14.07 -11.16 15.97
C LEU A 66 -14.80 -10.29 14.93
N SER A 67 -14.30 -9.10 14.59
CA SER A 67 -14.92 -8.18 13.63
C SER A 67 -14.07 -7.84 12.41
N LYS A 68 -12.78 -8.22 12.37
CA LYS A 68 -11.93 -8.05 11.18
C LYS A 68 -12.40 -8.97 10.05
N PRO A 69 -12.41 -8.48 8.80
CA PRO A 69 -12.62 -9.35 7.67
C PRO A 69 -11.53 -10.43 7.65
N SER A 70 -11.93 -11.68 7.40
CA SER A 70 -11.01 -12.81 7.24
C SER A 70 -10.09 -12.61 6.02
N LYS A 71 -10.54 -11.83 5.05
CA LYS A 71 -9.76 -11.36 3.90
C LYS A 71 -9.78 -9.84 3.91
N ALA A 72 -8.69 -9.23 4.35
CA ALA A 72 -8.54 -7.77 4.41
C ALA A 72 -7.68 -7.28 3.25
N LEU A 73 -7.76 -5.97 2.93
CA LEU A 73 -6.71 -5.37 2.09
C LEU A 73 -5.42 -5.22 2.91
N ILE A 74 -4.33 -5.77 2.41
CA ILE A 74 -3.02 -5.89 3.06
C ILE A 74 -2.01 -4.98 2.36
N TYR A 75 -1.28 -4.21 3.16
CA TYR A 75 -0.09 -3.50 2.72
C TYR A 75 1.13 -4.43 2.73
N TRP A 76 1.81 -4.57 1.59
CA TRP A 76 3.05 -5.34 1.51
C TRP A 76 4.24 -4.51 1.96
N TYR A 77 4.88 -4.94 3.06
CA TYR A 77 6.10 -4.33 3.56
C TYR A 77 7.24 -4.35 2.53
N ASN A 78 8.17 -3.39 2.63
CA ASN A 78 9.29 -3.26 1.69
C ASN A 78 10.21 -4.49 1.65
N HIS A 79 10.31 -5.27 2.74
CA HIS A 79 11.14 -6.47 2.78
C HIS A 79 10.55 -7.65 1.99
N VAL A 80 9.23 -7.62 1.71
CA VAL A 80 8.59 -8.62 0.88
C VAL A 80 8.94 -8.32 -0.57
N LYS A 81 9.56 -9.28 -1.24
CA LYS A 81 9.86 -9.16 -2.66
C LYS A 81 8.56 -9.08 -3.45
N LYS A 82 8.40 -8.03 -4.25
CA LYS A 82 7.21 -7.84 -5.09
C LYS A 82 7.58 -7.89 -6.56
N TYR A 83 6.69 -8.48 -7.34
CA TYR A 83 6.76 -8.50 -8.79
C TYR A 83 5.54 -7.80 -9.38
N SER A 84 5.83 -6.97 -10.37
CA SER A 84 4.85 -6.30 -11.23
C SER A 84 4.48 -7.25 -12.37
N PHE A 85 3.18 -7.44 -12.63
CA PHE A 85 2.69 -8.30 -13.70
C PHE A 85 2.49 -7.44 -14.96
N ASN A 86 3.30 -7.66 -15.99
CA ASN A 86 3.23 -6.87 -17.21
C ASN A 86 2.22 -7.49 -18.19
N SER A 87 1.08 -6.83 -18.41
CA SER A 87 -0.01 -7.12 -19.37
C SER A 87 -0.43 -8.57 -19.56
N ASN A 88 0.45 -9.42 -20.06
CA ASN A 88 0.17 -10.82 -20.37
C ASN A 88 1.23 -11.79 -19.84
N ASN A 89 2.36 -11.32 -19.32
CA ASN A 89 3.40 -12.21 -18.80
C ASN A 89 4.14 -11.64 -17.58
N LEU A 90 4.62 -12.56 -16.78
CA LEU A 90 5.65 -12.34 -15.79
C LEU A 90 6.73 -13.37 -16.03
N ASN A 91 7.98 -12.92 -16.07
CA ASN A 91 9.14 -13.80 -16.13
C ASN A 91 10.18 -13.30 -15.13
N ASN A 92 10.40 -14.08 -14.08
CA ASN A 92 11.45 -13.82 -13.10
C ASN A 92 12.20 -15.12 -12.80
N LYS A 93 13.17 -15.08 -11.86
CA LYS A 93 14.02 -16.23 -11.53
C LYS A 93 13.33 -17.36 -10.74
N ASP A 94 12.12 -17.10 -10.23
CA ASP A 94 11.36 -17.97 -9.33
C ASP A 94 10.17 -18.60 -10.05
N ILE A 95 9.44 -17.83 -10.88
CA ILE A 95 8.25 -18.28 -11.62
C ILE A 95 8.10 -17.55 -12.95
N ARG A 96 7.52 -18.23 -13.94
CA ARG A 96 7.01 -17.64 -15.17
C ARG A 96 5.50 -17.84 -15.25
N ILE A 97 4.76 -16.77 -15.54
CA ILE A 97 3.31 -16.81 -15.72
C ILE A 97 2.96 -16.14 -17.04
N THR A 98 2.04 -16.71 -17.81
CA THR A 98 1.53 -16.11 -19.05
C THR A 98 0.02 -16.26 -19.13
N VAL A 99 -0.70 -15.14 -19.22
CA VAL A 99 -2.15 -15.14 -19.43
C VAL A 99 -2.44 -15.60 -20.85
N LYS A 100 -3.37 -16.54 -21.02
CA LYS A 100 -3.73 -17.04 -22.35
C LYS A 100 -4.50 -15.97 -23.10
N LYS A 101 -4.08 -15.69 -24.34
CA LYS A 101 -4.70 -14.66 -25.18
C LYS A 101 -6.19 -14.97 -25.42
N GLY A 102 -7.05 -13.98 -25.19
CA GLY A 102 -8.49 -14.06 -25.47
C GLY A 102 -9.29 -14.92 -24.48
N VAL A 103 -8.63 -15.54 -23.49
CA VAL A 103 -9.32 -16.32 -22.47
C VAL A 103 -9.90 -15.39 -21.42
N LYS A 104 -11.15 -15.66 -21.06
CA LYS A 104 -11.88 -14.95 -20.01
C LYS A 104 -12.45 -15.97 -19.03
N ILE A 105 -12.59 -15.59 -17.77
CA ILE A 105 -13.31 -16.39 -16.78
C ILE A 105 -14.79 -16.00 -16.79
N GLU A 106 -15.68 -16.99 -16.83
CA GLU A 106 -17.12 -16.76 -16.93
C GLU A 106 -17.71 -16.07 -15.68
N GLY A 107 -18.51 -15.03 -15.91
CA GLY A 107 -19.23 -14.22 -14.92
C GLY A 107 -18.73 -12.77 -14.83
N THR A 108 -19.18 -12.05 -13.79
CA THR A 108 -18.68 -10.70 -13.43
C THR A 108 -17.43 -10.78 -12.53
N PRO A 109 -16.66 -9.69 -12.34
CA PRO A 109 -15.58 -9.63 -11.35
C PRO A 109 -16.00 -10.05 -9.94
N GLU A 110 -17.22 -9.70 -9.54
CA GLU A 110 -17.84 -10.09 -8.26
C GLU A 110 -18.07 -11.60 -8.18
N ASP A 111 -18.58 -12.21 -9.25
CA ASP A 111 -18.82 -13.65 -9.31
C ASP A 111 -17.50 -14.43 -9.25
N VAL A 112 -16.48 -13.95 -9.96
CA VAL A 112 -15.14 -14.56 -9.95
C VAL A 112 -14.47 -14.41 -8.58
N MET A 113 -14.56 -13.23 -7.96
CA MET A 113 -14.10 -13.02 -6.58
C MET A 113 -14.78 -13.99 -5.62
N SER A 114 -16.10 -14.15 -5.73
CA SER A 114 -16.89 -15.08 -4.90
C SER A 114 -16.46 -16.53 -5.09
N LYS A 115 -16.23 -16.96 -6.35
CA LYS A 115 -15.66 -18.29 -6.66
C LYS A 115 -14.30 -18.46 -5.97
N ILE A 116 -13.37 -17.51 -6.13
CA ILE A 116 -12.02 -17.62 -5.57
C ILE A 116 -12.04 -17.72 -4.04
N ILE A 117 -12.88 -16.92 -3.37
CA ILE A 117 -12.99 -16.93 -1.91
C ILE A 117 -13.55 -18.25 -1.37
N SER A 118 -14.38 -18.93 -2.16
CA SER A 118 -15.14 -20.10 -1.72
C SER A 118 -14.49 -21.42 -2.09
N ASN A 119 -13.63 -21.39 -3.10
CA ASN A 119 -12.92 -22.54 -3.63
C ASN A 119 -11.80 -23.02 -2.71
N THR A 120 -11.41 -24.29 -2.86
CA THR A 120 -10.17 -24.79 -2.28
C THR A 120 -8.96 -24.18 -3.00
N SER A 121 -7.77 -24.30 -2.40
CA SER A 121 -6.52 -23.87 -3.05
C SER A 121 -6.27 -24.59 -4.38
N GLU A 122 -6.62 -25.89 -4.46
CA GLU A 122 -6.48 -26.69 -5.68
C GLU A 122 -7.44 -26.23 -6.79
N ASP A 123 -8.70 -25.96 -6.45
CA ASP A 123 -9.69 -25.44 -7.39
C ASP A 123 -9.29 -24.06 -7.94
N ASN A 124 -8.77 -23.19 -7.08
CA ASN A 124 -8.27 -21.88 -7.49
C ASN A 124 -7.03 -21.99 -8.36
N PHE A 125 -6.13 -22.91 -8.05
CA PHE A 125 -4.96 -23.15 -8.88
C PHE A 125 -5.38 -23.60 -10.28
N LYS A 126 -6.34 -24.52 -10.38
CA LYS A 126 -6.89 -24.96 -11.66
C LYS A 126 -7.54 -23.81 -12.43
N LEU A 127 -8.44 -23.06 -11.78
CA LEU A 127 -9.14 -21.92 -12.38
C LEU A 127 -8.15 -20.89 -12.96
N LEU A 128 -7.11 -20.53 -12.19
CA LEU A 128 -6.22 -19.43 -12.54
C LEU A 128 -5.01 -19.84 -13.38
N PHE A 129 -4.44 -21.03 -13.17
CA PHE A 129 -3.18 -21.46 -13.78
C PHE A 129 -3.28 -22.68 -14.69
N LYS A 130 -4.47 -23.28 -14.80
CA LYS A 130 -4.76 -24.27 -15.84
C LYS A 130 -5.70 -23.71 -16.89
N ASP A 131 -6.75 -23.01 -16.49
CA ASP A 131 -7.79 -22.55 -17.40
C ASP A 131 -7.46 -21.17 -17.99
N TYR A 132 -7.15 -20.20 -17.13
CA TYR A 132 -6.92 -18.79 -17.51
C TYR A 132 -5.48 -18.43 -17.92
N ALA A 133 -4.50 -18.73 -17.06
CA ALA A 133 -3.08 -18.50 -17.32
C ALA A 133 -2.30 -19.83 -17.34
N LEU A 134 -1.05 -19.77 -17.76
CA LEU A 134 -0.06 -20.84 -17.64
C LEU A 134 0.97 -20.39 -16.61
N ALA A 135 1.27 -21.24 -15.61
CA ALA A 135 2.32 -21.00 -14.64
C ALA A 135 3.38 -22.10 -14.72
N GLU A 136 4.64 -21.70 -14.86
CA GLU A 136 5.81 -22.56 -14.89
C GLU A 136 6.65 -22.27 -13.63
N ASN A 137 6.78 -23.26 -12.75
CA ASN A 137 7.62 -23.15 -11.57
C ASN A 137 9.09 -23.38 -11.97
N LEU A 138 9.88 -22.31 -11.96
CA LEU A 138 11.31 -22.36 -12.29
C LEU A 138 12.17 -22.82 -11.09
N ARG A 139 11.54 -23.00 -9.92
CA ARG A 139 12.12 -23.50 -8.67
C ARG A 139 11.26 -24.63 -8.11
N PRO A 140 11.23 -25.81 -8.78
CA PRO A 140 10.38 -26.93 -8.38
C PRO A 140 10.62 -27.39 -6.93
N GLU A 141 11.85 -27.24 -6.43
CA GLU A 141 12.27 -27.58 -5.07
C GLU A 141 11.55 -26.75 -3.99
N LYS A 142 11.07 -25.55 -4.34
CA LYS A 142 10.38 -24.66 -3.39
C LYS A 142 8.95 -25.07 -3.10
N ASN A 143 8.32 -25.88 -3.97
CA ASN A 143 6.95 -26.38 -3.82
C ASN A 143 5.97 -25.31 -3.30
N TRP A 144 5.66 -24.34 -4.16
CA TRP A 144 4.91 -23.15 -3.78
C TRP A 144 3.46 -23.45 -3.36
N ASN A 145 3.05 -22.86 -2.24
CA ASN A 145 1.66 -22.63 -1.88
C ASN A 145 1.28 -21.19 -2.26
N ILE A 146 0.15 -21.02 -2.94
CA ILE A 146 -0.32 -19.72 -3.43
C ILE A 146 -1.55 -19.31 -2.62
N GLU A 147 -1.47 -18.14 -1.99
CA GLU A 147 -2.62 -17.48 -1.38
C GLU A 147 -3.09 -16.32 -2.27
N TYR A 148 -4.39 -16.08 -2.27
CA TYR A 148 -5.05 -15.04 -3.06
C TYR A 148 -5.54 -13.94 -2.11
N GLU A 149 -4.96 -12.76 -2.22
CA GLU A 149 -5.21 -11.61 -1.35
C GLU A 149 -5.51 -10.35 -2.18
N ASN A 150 -5.93 -9.26 -1.53
CA ASN A 150 -6.13 -7.95 -2.15
C ASN A 150 -7.02 -7.96 -3.39
N PHE A 151 -8.28 -8.35 -3.22
CA PHE A 151 -9.28 -8.27 -4.29
C PHE A 151 -9.62 -6.83 -4.62
N VAL A 152 -9.45 -6.43 -5.87
CA VAL A 152 -9.83 -5.10 -6.36
C VAL A 152 -10.60 -5.21 -7.67
N ILE A 153 -11.83 -4.72 -7.68
CA ILE A 153 -12.66 -4.65 -8.89
C ILE A 153 -12.28 -3.41 -9.69
N ASP A 154 -11.93 -3.61 -10.96
CA ASP A 154 -11.70 -2.53 -11.89
C ASP A 154 -13.01 -2.05 -12.52
N SER A 155 -13.57 -0.95 -12.00
CA SER A 155 -14.76 -0.33 -12.62
C SER A 155 -14.44 0.51 -13.86
N ILE A 156 -13.16 0.71 -14.20
CA ILE A 156 -12.70 1.50 -15.35
C ILE A 156 -12.70 0.62 -16.59
N SER A 157 -11.96 -0.50 -16.56
CA SER A 157 -12.03 -1.53 -17.61
C SER A 157 -13.33 -2.33 -17.55
N LYS A 158 -14.04 -2.27 -16.42
CA LYS A 158 -15.35 -2.88 -16.13
C LYS A 158 -15.35 -4.40 -16.04
N ASN A 159 -14.43 -5.12 -16.67
CA ASN A 159 -14.43 -6.59 -16.72
C ASN A 159 -13.14 -7.21 -16.16
N THR A 160 -12.49 -6.55 -15.20
CA THR A 160 -11.24 -7.03 -14.63
C THR A 160 -11.32 -7.08 -13.11
N LEU A 161 -10.91 -8.21 -12.55
CA LEU A 161 -10.62 -8.38 -11.12
C LEU A 161 -9.10 -8.44 -10.95
N PHE A 162 -8.54 -7.58 -10.11
CA PHE A 162 -7.16 -7.69 -9.66
C PHE A 162 -7.09 -8.46 -8.36
N ILE A 163 -6.06 -9.30 -8.26
CA ILE A 163 -5.69 -9.98 -7.02
C ILE A 163 -4.17 -9.94 -6.85
N ASP A 164 -3.71 -10.01 -5.61
CA ASP A 164 -2.31 -10.29 -5.31
C ASP A 164 -2.13 -11.79 -5.10
N LEU A 165 -1.14 -12.37 -5.79
CA LEU A 165 -0.75 -13.76 -5.66
C LEU A 165 0.43 -13.86 -4.70
N VAL A 166 0.21 -14.46 -3.54
CA VAL A 166 1.20 -14.55 -2.45
C VAL A 166 1.82 -15.93 -2.46
N PHE A 167 3.13 -15.99 -2.70
CA PHE A 167 3.87 -17.23 -2.80
C PHE A 167 4.60 -17.53 -1.48
N LYS A 168 4.31 -18.70 -0.91
CA LYS A 168 4.96 -19.24 0.29
C LYS A 168 5.48 -20.63 0.00
N GLN A 169 6.67 -20.97 0.47
CA GLN A 169 7.12 -22.36 0.44
C GLN A 169 6.21 -23.24 1.31
N LYS A 170 5.77 -24.41 0.80
CA LYS A 170 4.89 -25.31 1.57
C LYS A 170 5.54 -25.71 2.89
N GLY A 171 4.79 -25.58 3.99
CA GLY A 171 5.30 -25.83 5.34
C GLY A 171 6.15 -24.71 5.95
N ASN A 172 6.33 -23.60 5.24
CA ASN A 172 7.04 -22.42 5.73
C ASN A 172 6.07 -21.24 5.95
N THR A 173 6.31 -20.45 6.99
CA THR A 173 5.46 -19.32 7.36
C THR A 173 5.74 -17.99 6.62
N PRO A 174 7.00 -17.59 6.33
CA PRO A 174 7.30 -16.33 5.69
C PRO A 174 6.91 -16.35 4.20
N ILE A 175 6.55 -15.16 3.71
CA ILE A 175 6.26 -14.90 2.31
C ILE A 175 7.60 -14.81 1.56
N ASP A 176 7.79 -15.63 0.52
CA ASP A 176 8.97 -15.54 -0.32
C ASP A 176 8.84 -14.35 -1.30
N PHE A 177 7.69 -14.22 -1.96
CA PHE A 177 7.37 -13.07 -2.82
C PHE A 177 5.87 -12.92 -3.08
N VAL A 178 5.49 -11.77 -3.64
CA VAL A 178 4.12 -11.46 -4.08
C VAL A 178 4.15 -11.02 -5.54
N ILE A 179 3.22 -11.50 -6.34
CA ILE A 179 2.88 -10.91 -7.64
C ILE A 179 1.70 -9.98 -7.40
N LYS A 180 1.93 -8.68 -7.58
CA LYS A 180 0.88 -7.68 -7.36
C LYS A 180 0.00 -7.51 -8.59
N ASN A 181 -1.25 -7.10 -8.34
CA ASN A 181 -2.21 -6.70 -9.37
C ASN A 181 -2.32 -7.73 -10.52
N PHE A 182 -2.34 -9.02 -10.22
CA PHE A 182 -2.55 -10.06 -11.22
C PHE A 182 -3.94 -9.87 -11.85
N PRO A 183 -4.04 -9.58 -13.16
CA PRO A 183 -5.31 -9.26 -13.79
C PRO A 183 -6.07 -10.54 -14.15
N ILE A 184 -7.35 -10.61 -13.78
CA ILE A 184 -8.28 -11.65 -14.20
C ILE A 184 -9.38 -11.01 -15.03
N VAL A 185 -9.37 -11.27 -16.34
CA VAL A 185 -10.38 -10.78 -17.27
C VAL A 185 -11.62 -11.67 -17.22
N THR A 186 -12.78 -11.05 -17.03
CA THR A 186 -14.08 -11.72 -16.92
C THR A 186 -14.92 -11.60 -18.20
N SER A 187 -15.89 -12.50 -18.40
CA SER A 187 -16.78 -12.48 -19.57
C SER A 187 -17.78 -11.33 -19.53
N GLU A 188 -18.24 -10.96 -18.33
CA GLU A 188 -19.22 -9.91 -18.09
C GLU A 188 -18.60 -8.71 -17.35
N ASN A 189 -19.26 -7.54 -17.48
CA ASN A 189 -18.89 -6.32 -16.76
C ASN A 189 -19.36 -6.36 -15.30
N THR A 190 -18.63 -5.69 -14.42
CA THR A 190 -18.99 -5.46 -13.02
C THR A 190 -20.32 -4.74 -12.89
N LYS A 191 -21.13 -5.20 -11.93
CA LYS A 191 -22.39 -4.56 -11.55
C LYS A 191 -22.13 -3.28 -10.77
N LYS A 192 -21.00 -3.22 -10.04
CA LYS A 192 -20.59 -2.06 -9.24
C LYS A 192 -20.42 -0.77 -10.03
N TYR A 193 -20.10 -0.81 -11.32
CA TYR A 193 -19.94 0.44 -12.11
C TYR A 193 -21.20 1.34 -12.08
N ASN A 194 -22.40 0.75 -11.93
CA ASN A 194 -23.66 1.49 -11.91
C ASN A 194 -24.18 1.82 -10.50
N ASP A 195 -23.49 1.39 -9.45
CA ASP A 195 -23.91 1.60 -8.06
C ASP A 195 -23.94 3.11 -7.72
N GLU A 196 -25.01 3.56 -7.06
CA GLU A 196 -25.20 4.96 -6.68
C GLU A 196 -24.05 5.48 -5.80
N ALA A 197 -23.55 4.66 -4.88
CA ALA A 197 -22.39 5.01 -4.04
C ALA A 197 -21.11 5.29 -4.86
N ILE A 198 -20.93 4.61 -6.00
CA ILE A 198 -19.80 4.88 -6.90
C ILE A 198 -20.05 6.18 -7.67
N LYS A 199 -21.29 6.44 -8.12
CA LYS A 199 -21.64 7.72 -8.74
C LYS A 199 -21.43 8.90 -7.79
N GLU A 200 -21.80 8.77 -6.52
CA GLU A 200 -21.55 9.77 -5.49
C GLU A 200 -20.06 10.05 -5.31
N LYS A 201 -19.23 8.99 -5.18
CA LYS A 201 -17.77 9.15 -5.13
C LYS A 201 -17.22 9.80 -6.39
N LYS A 202 -17.68 9.42 -7.58
CA LYS A 202 -17.28 10.07 -8.84
C LYS A 202 -17.59 11.57 -8.85
N ASN A 203 -18.72 11.98 -8.29
CA ASN A 203 -19.12 13.39 -8.19
C ASN A 203 -18.23 14.22 -7.24
N GLN A 204 -17.48 13.59 -6.33
CA GLN A 204 -16.53 14.29 -5.45
C GLN A 204 -15.25 14.71 -6.20
N PHE A 205 -14.94 14.10 -7.35
CA PHE A 205 -13.79 14.46 -8.19
C PHE A 205 -14.14 15.59 -9.15
N THR A 206 -14.38 16.79 -8.60
CA THR A 206 -14.64 18.00 -9.41
C THR A 206 -13.36 18.56 -10.02
N ASN A 207 -13.48 19.52 -10.94
CA ASN A 207 -12.34 20.24 -11.48
C ASN A 207 -11.56 20.98 -10.38
N GLU A 208 -12.25 21.55 -9.37
CA GLU A 208 -11.59 22.19 -8.23
C GLU A 208 -10.76 21.19 -7.42
N PHE A 209 -11.26 19.96 -7.24
CA PHE A 209 -10.52 18.89 -6.59
C PHE A 209 -9.26 18.54 -7.38
N ILE A 210 -9.37 18.34 -8.70
CA ILE A 210 -8.22 18.04 -9.58
C ILE A 210 -7.15 19.14 -9.51
N GLU A 211 -7.56 20.40 -9.58
CA GLU A 211 -6.63 21.53 -9.49
C GLU A 211 -6.00 21.66 -8.09
N SER A 212 -6.75 21.33 -7.03
CA SER A 212 -6.20 21.23 -5.68
C SER A 212 -5.11 20.15 -5.59
N ILE A 213 -5.35 18.97 -6.16
CA ILE A 213 -4.36 17.89 -6.23
C ILE A 213 -3.10 18.36 -6.94
N LYS A 214 -3.23 18.97 -8.11
CA LYS A 214 -2.08 19.43 -8.91
C LYS A 214 -1.20 20.42 -8.16
N LYS A 215 -1.80 21.27 -7.32
CA LYS A 215 -1.07 22.24 -6.49
C LYS A 215 -0.38 21.62 -5.27
N GLN A 216 -0.93 20.54 -4.72
CA GLN A 216 -0.48 19.97 -3.45
C GLN A 216 0.47 18.78 -3.64
N ILE A 217 0.40 18.11 -4.80
CA ILE A 217 1.22 16.93 -5.06
C ILE A 217 2.69 17.30 -5.25
N LEU A 218 3.55 16.48 -4.66
CA LEU A 218 5.00 16.56 -4.67
C LEU A 218 5.55 15.14 -4.74
N TYR A 219 6.65 14.96 -5.48
CA TYR A 219 7.42 13.73 -5.43
C TYR A 219 8.71 13.96 -4.65
N LYS A 220 9.07 13.02 -3.78
CA LYS A 220 10.33 12.99 -3.05
C LYS A 220 11.18 11.84 -3.57
N LEU A 221 12.37 12.15 -4.08
CA LEU A 221 13.42 11.19 -4.35
C LEU A 221 14.24 10.97 -3.08
N LEU A 222 14.09 9.80 -2.49
CA LEU A 222 14.86 9.34 -1.34
C LEU A 222 16.19 8.77 -1.82
N LEU A 223 17.28 9.36 -1.36
CA LEU A 223 18.65 9.03 -1.72
C LEU A 223 19.35 8.31 -0.56
N PRO A 224 20.36 7.45 -0.82
CA PRO A 224 21.22 6.90 0.23
C PRO A 224 21.96 7.98 1.05
N ILE A 225 22.11 9.16 0.47
CA ILE A 225 22.81 10.31 1.04
C ILE A 225 21.84 11.46 1.36
N ASN A 226 22.23 12.32 2.30
CA ASN A 226 21.56 13.59 2.49
C ASN A 226 22.16 14.64 1.54
N ILE A 227 21.39 15.07 0.54
CA ILE A 227 21.86 15.98 -0.50
C ILE A 227 22.25 17.38 -0.01
N LYS A 228 21.91 17.70 1.25
CA LYS A 228 22.30 18.93 1.93
C LYS A 228 23.74 18.88 2.46
N ASP A 229 24.33 17.70 2.56
CA ASP A 229 25.72 17.55 2.97
C ASP A 229 26.67 17.78 1.78
N ASN A 230 27.95 18.06 2.06
CA ASN A 230 28.98 18.27 1.04
C ASN A 230 29.45 16.93 0.47
N PHE A 231 28.91 16.53 -0.69
CA PHE A 231 29.37 15.38 -1.47
C PHE A 231 30.03 15.84 -2.78
N SER A 232 30.95 15.02 -3.32
CA SER A 232 31.59 15.30 -4.61
C SER A 232 30.59 15.26 -5.76
N ASP A 233 30.87 16.03 -6.82
CA ASP A 233 30.07 16.05 -8.04
C ASP A 233 29.96 14.66 -8.68
N GLU A 234 31.04 13.88 -8.61
CA GLU A 234 31.05 12.48 -9.06
C GLU A 234 29.97 11.65 -8.34
N LYS A 235 29.88 11.78 -7.01
CA LYS A 235 28.91 11.04 -6.20
C LYS A 235 27.48 11.49 -6.48
N ILE A 236 27.27 12.79 -6.65
CA ILE A 236 25.95 13.33 -7.05
C ILE A 236 25.55 12.83 -8.44
N ASN A 237 26.46 12.90 -9.42
CA ASN A 237 26.22 12.49 -10.80
C ASN A 237 25.90 10.99 -10.90
N LYS A 238 26.52 10.15 -10.06
CA LYS A 238 26.17 8.73 -9.93
C LYS A 238 24.67 8.53 -9.63
N TYR A 239 24.14 9.22 -8.62
CA TYR A 239 22.71 9.08 -8.26
C TYR A 239 21.78 9.72 -9.30
N LYS A 240 22.20 10.84 -9.92
CA LYS A 240 21.45 11.45 -11.03
C LYS A 240 21.32 10.49 -12.22
N ASN A 241 22.42 9.85 -12.63
CA ASN A 241 22.43 8.91 -13.74
C ASN A 241 21.61 7.64 -13.44
N ALA A 242 21.69 7.13 -12.21
CA ALA A 242 20.86 6.02 -11.77
C ALA A 242 19.36 6.36 -11.83
N PHE A 243 18.97 7.56 -11.40
CA PHE A 243 17.58 8.00 -11.49
C PHE A 243 17.12 8.20 -12.94
N LYS A 244 17.93 8.80 -13.81
CA LYS A 244 17.62 8.91 -15.25
C LYS A 244 17.38 7.55 -15.89
N SER A 245 18.29 6.60 -15.64
CA SER A 245 18.17 5.22 -16.14
C SER A 245 16.91 4.53 -15.61
N TYR A 246 16.51 4.83 -14.38
CA TYR A 246 15.25 4.34 -13.81
C TYR A 246 14.03 4.93 -14.53
N ILE A 247 14.00 6.24 -14.76
CA ILE A 247 12.94 6.91 -15.51
C ILE A 247 12.82 6.37 -16.93
N GLU A 248 13.95 6.15 -17.63
CA GLU A 248 13.96 5.57 -18.97
C GLU A 248 13.32 4.18 -19.01
N LYS A 249 13.68 3.30 -18.06
CA LYS A 249 13.07 1.96 -17.92
C LYS A 249 11.57 2.02 -17.63
N ILE A 250 11.13 2.99 -16.83
CA ILE A 250 9.71 3.19 -16.55
C ILE A 250 8.99 3.70 -17.81
N ASN A 251 9.59 4.65 -18.53
CA ASN A 251 9.04 5.20 -19.77
C ASN A 251 8.89 4.14 -20.85
N GLU A 252 9.87 3.25 -21.01
CA GLU A 252 9.78 2.11 -21.93
C GLU A 252 8.56 1.22 -21.59
N LYS A 253 8.35 0.93 -20.30
CA LYS A 253 7.17 0.16 -19.85
C LYS A 253 5.87 0.89 -20.15
N ILE A 254 5.80 2.21 -19.92
CA ILE A 254 4.61 3.03 -20.19
C ILE A 254 4.30 2.99 -21.69
N SER A 255 5.30 3.29 -22.54
CA SER A 255 5.15 3.31 -24.00
C SER A 255 4.70 1.96 -24.56
N ASN A 256 5.24 0.85 -24.04
CA ASN A 256 4.87 -0.50 -24.48
C ASN A 256 3.46 -0.93 -24.04
N ASN A 257 2.83 -0.20 -23.12
CA ASN A 257 1.55 -0.56 -22.51
C ASN A 257 0.52 0.59 -22.53
N ILE A 258 0.68 1.58 -23.41
CA ILE A 258 -0.14 2.80 -23.41
C ILE A 258 -1.64 2.54 -23.54
N ASP A 259 -2.02 1.48 -24.26
CA ASP A 259 -3.42 1.06 -24.47
C ASP A 259 -3.87 -0.02 -23.48
N ASN A 260 -3.01 -0.42 -22.55
CA ASN A 260 -3.29 -1.47 -21.56
C ASN A 260 -3.40 -0.85 -20.16
N PHE A 261 -4.59 -0.34 -19.84
CA PHE A 261 -4.86 0.31 -18.56
C PHE A 261 -4.47 -0.55 -17.34
N PRO A 262 -4.79 -1.86 -17.26
CA PRO A 262 -4.29 -2.73 -16.19
C PRO A 262 -2.79 -2.69 -15.97
N SER A 263 -2.01 -2.61 -17.05
CA SER A 263 -0.55 -2.55 -16.96
C SER A 263 -0.07 -1.18 -16.51
N LEU A 264 -0.74 -0.11 -16.95
CA LEU A 264 -0.43 1.25 -16.48
C LEU A 264 -0.67 1.42 -14.98
N LEU A 265 -1.71 0.78 -14.41
CA LEU A 265 -1.94 0.73 -12.96
C LEU A 265 -0.72 0.19 -12.21
N ASP A 266 -0.22 -0.95 -12.67
CA ASP A 266 0.87 -1.67 -12.03
C ASP A 266 2.22 -0.96 -12.22
N ILE A 267 2.47 -0.42 -13.42
CA ILE A 267 3.65 0.43 -13.69
C ILE A 267 3.67 1.63 -12.75
N SER A 268 2.53 2.30 -12.58
CA SER A 268 2.42 3.48 -11.74
C SER A 268 2.63 3.16 -10.26
N TRP A 269 2.17 2.00 -9.80
CA TRP A 269 2.50 1.50 -8.46
C TRP A 269 4.01 1.20 -8.34
N SER A 270 4.58 0.46 -9.31
CA SER A 270 5.99 0.06 -9.31
C SER A 270 6.94 1.25 -9.32
N PHE A 271 6.50 2.40 -9.84
CA PHE A 271 7.25 3.65 -9.84
C PHE A 271 7.71 4.03 -8.45
N SER A 272 6.93 3.72 -7.41
CA SER A 272 7.24 4.06 -6.02
C SER A 272 8.03 2.98 -5.27
N GLU A 273 8.40 1.85 -5.89
CA GLU A 273 9.19 0.81 -5.24
C GLU A 273 10.69 1.17 -5.21
N PRO A 274 11.45 0.66 -4.22
CA PRO A 274 12.90 0.86 -4.18
C PRO A 274 13.59 0.29 -5.43
N PHE A 275 14.60 1.02 -5.94
CA PHE A 275 15.44 0.59 -7.05
C PHE A 275 16.92 0.78 -6.71
N LYS A 276 17.74 -0.14 -7.21
CA LYS A 276 19.18 -0.16 -6.93
C LYS A 276 19.92 0.88 -7.75
N VAL A 277 20.90 1.52 -7.13
CA VAL A 277 21.87 2.42 -7.78
C VAL A 277 23.00 1.62 -8.43
N ASN A 278 23.39 0.52 -7.78
CA ASN A 278 24.46 -0.39 -8.19
C ASN A 278 24.30 -1.73 -7.44
N ASP A 279 25.23 -2.66 -7.66
CA ASP A 279 25.22 -3.97 -7.00
C ASP A 279 25.52 -3.92 -5.50
N ASN A 280 26.02 -2.80 -4.96
CA ASN A 280 26.45 -2.62 -3.56
C ASN A 280 25.35 -2.15 -2.60
N LEU A 281 24.12 -2.69 -2.71
CA LEU A 281 22.98 -2.46 -1.79
C LEU A 281 22.50 -1.01 -1.63
N GLU A 282 23.06 -0.03 -2.35
CA GLU A 282 22.53 1.34 -2.37
C GLU A 282 21.18 1.39 -3.11
N GLU A 283 20.12 1.78 -2.39
CA GLU A 283 18.77 1.87 -2.93
C GLU A 283 18.25 3.30 -2.89
N MET A 284 17.62 3.69 -3.99
CA MET A 284 16.84 4.91 -4.12
C MET A 284 15.36 4.57 -4.18
N LYS A 285 14.51 5.50 -3.78
CA LYS A 285 13.06 5.33 -3.85
C LYS A 285 12.43 6.65 -4.18
N ILE A 286 11.37 6.65 -4.99
CA ILE A 286 10.56 7.85 -5.19
C ILE A 286 9.19 7.65 -4.53
N ILE A 287 8.71 8.67 -3.82
CA ILE A 287 7.40 8.62 -3.15
C ILE A 287 6.61 9.89 -3.43
N SER A 288 5.30 9.74 -3.61
CA SER A 288 4.38 10.88 -3.64
C SER A 288 3.98 11.27 -2.21
N ASN A 289 3.80 12.56 -1.96
CA ASN A 289 3.13 13.04 -0.74
C ASN A 289 1.60 12.97 -0.83
N PHE A 290 1.05 12.53 -1.97
CA PHE A 290 -0.37 12.30 -2.09
C PHE A 290 -0.73 11.24 -1.04
N VAL A 291 -1.70 11.55 -0.18
CA VAL A 291 -2.24 10.62 0.83
C VAL A 291 -3.75 10.56 0.64
N THR A 292 -4.24 9.41 0.18
CA THR A 292 -5.64 8.99 0.32
C THR A 292 -5.67 7.91 1.39
N GLU A 293 -6.84 7.65 1.96
CA GLU A 293 -7.07 6.57 2.91
C GLU A 293 -6.57 5.20 2.38
N THR A 294 -6.42 5.09 1.06
CA THR A 294 -6.10 3.84 0.36
C THR A 294 -4.77 3.88 -0.41
N ASN A 295 -3.97 4.96 -0.34
CA ASN A 295 -2.73 5.11 -1.12
C ASN A 295 -1.65 4.06 -0.86
N ASN A 296 -1.75 3.32 0.23
CA ASN A 296 -0.87 2.20 0.51
C ASN A 296 -1.15 1.00 -0.41
N PHE A 297 -2.32 0.93 -1.05
CA PHE A 297 -2.75 -0.22 -1.86
C PHE A 297 -2.50 -0.04 -3.36
N TYR A 298 -2.51 1.19 -3.88
CA TYR A 298 -2.43 1.52 -5.30
C TYR A 298 -1.75 2.87 -5.54
N SER A 299 -1.33 3.13 -6.79
CA SER A 299 -0.91 4.48 -7.18
C SER A 299 -2.13 5.35 -7.50
N PRO A 300 -2.30 6.51 -6.85
CA PRO A 300 -3.40 7.43 -7.10
C PRO A 300 -3.33 8.11 -8.47
N ILE A 301 -2.14 8.10 -9.09
CA ILE A 301 -1.89 8.69 -10.40
C ILE A 301 -1.40 7.58 -11.32
N ILE A 302 -2.07 7.47 -12.45
CA ILE A 302 -1.77 6.50 -13.50
C ILE A 302 -1.11 7.23 -14.66
N PHE A 303 0.15 6.89 -14.94
CA PHE A 303 0.89 7.52 -16.04
C PHE A 303 0.28 7.10 -17.38
N THR A 304 -0.11 8.10 -18.19
CA THR A 304 -0.60 7.90 -19.57
C THR A 304 0.34 8.54 -20.60
N SER A 305 1.50 9.04 -20.16
CA SER A 305 2.60 9.40 -21.05
C SER A 305 3.94 9.13 -20.37
N PRO A 306 5.04 9.07 -21.15
CA PRO A 306 6.39 9.09 -20.59
C PRO A 306 6.60 10.30 -19.66
N ILE A 307 7.44 10.09 -18.64
CA ILE A 307 7.86 11.05 -17.63
C ILE A 307 9.11 11.77 -18.14
N THR A 308 9.05 13.10 -18.15
CA THR A 308 10.18 13.97 -18.49
C THR A 308 10.78 14.59 -17.23
N LEU A 309 12.11 14.54 -17.11
CA LEU A 309 12.86 15.24 -16.05
C LEU A 309 13.25 16.64 -16.53
N LYS A 310 12.58 17.67 -16.01
CA LYS A 310 12.87 19.07 -16.33
C LYS A 310 13.74 19.69 -15.25
N GLY A 311 14.74 20.49 -15.62
CA GLY A 311 15.64 21.18 -14.68
C GLY A 311 16.70 20.30 -14.00
N PHE A 312 16.66 18.98 -14.21
CA PHE A 312 17.51 18.01 -13.51
C PHE A 312 19.01 18.14 -13.83
N ASP A 313 19.36 18.69 -14.99
CA ASP A 313 20.75 18.90 -15.43
C ASP A 313 21.27 20.32 -15.25
N GLN A 314 20.47 21.21 -14.65
CA GLN A 314 20.87 22.58 -14.37
C GLN A 314 21.74 22.67 -13.11
N GLU A 315 22.47 23.77 -12.93
CA GLU A 315 23.24 24.02 -11.71
C GLU A 315 22.37 24.01 -10.45
N ASP A 316 21.19 24.67 -10.50
CA ASP A 316 20.22 24.71 -9.39
C ASP A 316 19.19 23.55 -9.44
N TRP A 317 19.60 22.38 -9.92
CA TRP A 317 18.71 21.21 -10.05
C TRP A 317 18.00 20.84 -8.74
N LYS A 318 18.57 21.15 -7.57
CA LYS A 318 17.95 20.83 -6.27
C LYS A 318 16.60 21.54 -6.08
N ASN A 319 16.44 22.75 -6.63
CA ASN A 319 15.21 23.53 -6.53
C ASN A 319 14.42 23.57 -7.85
N SER A 320 15.09 23.40 -9.00
CA SER A 320 14.47 23.52 -10.31
C SER A 320 13.94 22.19 -10.88
N SER A 321 14.31 21.05 -10.30
CA SER A 321 13.90 19.72 -10.79
C SER A 321 12.40 19.48 -10.69
N LYS A 322 11.80 19.01 -11.79
CA LYS A 322 10.40 18.62 -11.86
C LYS A 322 10.17 17.36 -12.68
N LEU A 323 9.15 16.60 -12.32
CA LEU A 323 8.57 15.55 -13.14
C LEU A 323 7.44 16.13 -13.99
N VAL A 324 7.51 15.93 -15.30
CA VAL A 324 6.47 16.39 -16.24
C VAL A 324 5.90 15.18 -16.97
N PHE A 325 4.60 14.97 -16.88
CA PHE A 325 3.91 13.83 -17.50
C PHE A 325 2.41 14.09 -17.62
N LYS A 326 1.72 13.31 -18.45
CA LYS A 326 0.27 13.19 -18.44
C LYS A 326 -0.13 11.97 -17.61
N GLY A 327 -1.23 12.09 -16.90
CA GLY A 327 -1.79 10.97 -16.18
C GLY A 327 -3.26 11.13 -15.86
N ARG A 328 -3.84 10.05 -15.36
CA ARG A 328 -5.20 10.00 -14.83
C ARG A 328 -5.15 9.89 -13.32
N ILE A 329 -6.03 10.59 -12.64
CA ILE A 329 -6.22 10.42 -11.20
C ILE A 329 -7.24 9.31 -11.02
N ILE A 330 -6.94 8.36 -10.15
CA ILE A 330 -7.89 7.32 -9.74
C ILE A 330 -8.01 7.31 -8.22
N THR A 331 -9.11 6.76 -7.72
CA THR A 331 -9.25 6.45 -6.31
C THR A 331 -9.62 4.98 -6.11
N LEU A 332 -9.44 4.50 -4.88
CA LEU A 332 -9.88 3.19 -4.45
C LEU A 332 -10.91 3.36 -3.35
N SER A 333 -12.13 2.88 -3.60
CA SER A 333 -13.14 2.68 -2.56
C SER A 333 -12.96 1.30 -1.94
N THR A 334 -13.10 1.16 -0.63
CA THR A 334 -13.11 -0.14 0.03
C THR A 334 -14.51 -0.51 0.49
N ASN A 335 -14.94 -1.73 0.19
CA ASN A 335 -16.19 -2.31 0.69
C ASN A 335 -15.88 -3.51 1.57
N THR A 336 -16.81 -3.89 2.45
CA THR A 336 -16.71 -5.10 3.26
C THR A 336 -18.06 -5.79 3.31
N GLU A 337 -18.10 -7.04 2.87
CA GLU A 337 -19.33 -7.85 2.86
C GLU A 337 -19.02 -9.31 3.23
N LYS A 338 -20.07 -10.12 3.42
CA LYS A 338 -19.94 -11.54 3.75
C LYS A 338 -20.20 -12.37 2.48
N ILE A 339 -19.14 -12.98 1.96
CA ILE A 339 -19.15 -13.81 0.75
C ILE A 339 -18.99 -15.26 1.20
N ASN A 340 -20.00 -16.10 0.99
CA ASN A 340 -20.00 -17.53 1.39
C ASN A 340 -19.47 -17.77 2.80
N LYS A 341 -20.00 -16.98 3.75
CA LYS A 341 -19.65 -16.95 5.18
C LYS A 341 -18.32 -16.31 5.55
N VAL A 342 -17.46 -16.01 4.58
CA VAL A 342 -16.19 -15.29 4.77
C VAL A 342 -16.46 -13.79 4.74
N LYS A 343 -16.11 -13.07 5.80
CA LYS A 343 -16.14 -11.60 5.80
C LYS A 343 -14.94 -11.10 4.99
N THR A 344 -15.19 -10.42 3.88
CA THR A 344 -14.17 -10.03 2.91
C THR A 344 -14.23 -8.53 2.66
N GLN A 345 -13.08 -7.87 2.78
CA GLN A 345 -12.86 -6.50 2.34
C GLN A 345 -12.22 -6.52 0.96
N TYR A 346 -12.78 -5.75 0.04
CA TYR A 346 -12.27 -5.61 -1.32
C TYR A 346 -12.27 -4.15 -1.75
N GLY A 347 -11.41 -3.83 -2.72
CA GLY A 347 -11.30 -2.52 -3.33
C GLY A 347 -12.15 -2.40 -4.59
N ILE A 348 -12.50 -1.18 -4.96
CA ILE A 348 -13.09 -0.83 -6.25
C ILE A 348 -12.35 0.40 -6.77
N TYR A 349 -11.68 0.26 -7.92
CA TYR A 349 -11.09 1.40 -8.61
C TYR A 349 -12.18 2.29 -9.17
N ILE A 350 -12.05 3.60 -8.97
CA ILE A 350 -13.00 4.61 -9.44
C ILE A 350 -12.21 5.69 -10.16
N GLU A 351 -12.55 5.94 -11.42
CA GLU A 351 -12.11 7.12 -12.17
C GLU A 351 -13.05 8.30 -11.88
N PRO A 352 -12.56 9.55 -11.84
CA PRO A 352 -13.37 10.77 -11.80
C PRO A 352 -14.54 10.79 -12.80
N LYS A 353 -15.53 11.64 -12.53
CA LYS A 353 -16.71 11.83 -13.40
C LYS A 353 -16.34 12.16 -14.85
N TYR A 354 -15.26 12.90 -15.06
CA TYR A 354 -14.69 13.15 -16.37
C TYR A 354 -13.83 11.95 -16.80
N GLU A 355 -14.50 10.88 -17.23
CA GLU A 355 -13.85 9.64 -17.68
C GLU A 355 -12.82 9.95 -18.77
N ASN A 356 -11.64 9.33 -18.69
CA ASN A 356 -10.51 9.56 -19.59
C ASN A 356 -9.93 10.98 -19.61
N GLN A 357 -10.19 11.83 -18.61
CA GLN A 357 -9.52 13.13 -18.54
C GLN A 357 -8.03 12.94 -18.26
N GLU A 358 -7.22 13.11 -19.30
CA GLU A 358 -5.78 13.22 -19.14
C GLU A 358 -5.42 14.57 -18.55
N ILE A 359 -4.67 14.54 -17.45
CA ILE A 359 -4.23 15.73 -16.74
C ILE A 359 -2.73 15.88 -16.97
N GLN A 360 -2.33 17.05 -17.45
CA GLN A 360 -0.92 17.43 -17.47
C GLN A 360 -0.45 17.77 -16.05
N PHE A 361 0.59 17.08 -15.61
CA PHE A 361 1.29 17.31 -14.37
C PHE A 361 2.67 17.92 -14.64
N GLU A 362 3.03 18.92 -13.82
CA GLU A 362 4.38 19.47 -13.69
C GLU A 362 4.68 19.56 -12.19
N ILE A 363 5.24 18.49 -11.63
CA ILE A 363 5.34 18.27 -10.19
C ILE A 363 6.78 18.50 -9.72
N PRO A 364 7.00 19.34 -8.69
CA PRO A 364 8.32 19.49 -8.08
C PRO A 364 8.90 18.16 -7.60
N LEU A 365 10.19 17.95 -7.87
CA LEU A 365 10.97 16.83 -7.35
C LEU A 365 11.82 17.31 -6.17
N LEU A 366 11.49 16.85 -4.98
CA LEU A 366 12.22 17.11 -3.75
C LEU A 366 13.21 15.98 -3.49
N PHE A 367 14.26 16.27 -2.72
CA PHE A 367 15.31 15.31 -2.39
C PHE A 367 15.42 15.16 -0.88
N ASP A 368 15.47 13.92 -0.42
CA ASP A 368 15.62 13.59 1.00
C ASP A 368 16.49 12.35 1.18
N LYS A 369 16.98 12.11 2.40
CA LYS A 369 17.73 10.90 2.72
C LYS A 369 16.76 9.75 3.02
N ASN A 370 17.06 8.56 2.50
CA ASN A 370 16.40 7.32 2.88
C ASN A 370 16.72 7.02 4.37
N LYS A 371 15.70 6.87 5.20
CA LYS A 371 15.83 6.74 6.67
C LYS A 371 16.04 5.31 7.12
#